data_AF-A0A357V4D3-F1
#
_entry.id   AF-A0A357V4D3-F1
#
_cell.length_a   1.000
_cell.length_b   1.000
_cell.length_c   1.000
_cell.angle_alpha   90.00
_cell.angle_beta   90.00
_cell.angle_gamma   90.00
#
_symmetry.space_group_name_H-M   'P 1'
#
loop_
_entity.id
_entity.type
_entity.pdbx_description
1 polymer ?
#
loop_
_entity_poly.entity_id
_entity_poly.type
_entity_poly.pdbx_seq_one_letter_code
_entity_poly.pdbx_strand_id
1 'polypeptide(L)' 'MITVVVNFDLPPGTTLADATARFQDSSQKYLGAPGLLRKFYLYNAETMTGGGAYVFGTRAEADALLNDAWVASITERYGS' A
#
# COMPACT_ATOMS: atom_id res chain seq x y z
N MET A 1 12.18 11.50 -8.99
CA MET A 1 10.86 10.93 -8.69
C MET A 1 10.92 9.43 -8.90
N ILE A 2 10.42 8.65 -7.94
CA ILE A 2 10.35 7.18 -7.99
C ILE A 2 8.92 6.75 -7.71
N THR A 3 8.41 5.80 -8.50
CA THR A 3 7.14 5.15 -8.23
C THR A 3 7.40 3.72 -7.79
N VAL A 4 6.88 3.34 -6.63
CA VAL A 4 6.90 1.95 -6.14
C VAL A 4 5.47 1.42 -6.16
N VAL A 5 5.29 0.25 -6.78
CA VAL A 5 4.00 -0.45 -6.80
C VAL A 5 4.14 -1.67 -5.92
N VAL A 6 3.24 -1.79 -4.94
CA VAL A 6 3.14 -2.94 -4.05
C VAL A 6 1.81 -3.61 -4.28
N ASN A 7 1.84 -4.92 -4.49
CA ASN A 7 0.67 -5.78 -4.64
C ASN A 7 0.68 -6.85 -3.56
N PHE A 8 -0.51 -7.21 -3.10
CA PHE A 8 -0.74 -8.31 -2.17
C PHE A 8 -2.07 -8.98 -2.48
N ASP A 9 -2.23 -10.22 -2.05
CA ASP A 9 -3.47 -10.96 -2.23
C ASP A 9 -4.54 -10.46 -1.26
N LEU A 10 -5.76 -10.33 -1.75
CA LEU A 10 -6.94 -10.04 -0.94
C LEU A 10 -7.65 -11.35 -0.59
N PRO A 11 -8.26 -11.44 0.61
CA PRO A 11 -9.13 -12.56 0.93
C PRO A 11 -10.21 -12.76 -0.14
N PRO A 12 -10.48 -14.00 -0.59
CA PRO A 12 -11.50 -14.27 -1.60
C PRO A 12 -12.84 -13.63 -1.27
N GLY A 13 -13.48 -13.01 -2.27
CA GLY A 13 -14.78 -12.34 -2.10
C GLY A 13 -14.72 -10.96 -1.42
N THR A 14 -13.53 -10.43 -1.11
CA THR A 14 -13.36 -9.02 -0.69
C THR A 14 -14.00 -8.11 -1.73
N THR A 15 -14.98 -7.31 -1.32
CA THR A 15 -15.65 -6.36 -2.20
C THR A 15 -14.87 -5.04 -2.30
N LEU A 16 -15.21 -4.20 -3.29
CA LEU A 16 -14.68 -2.85 -3.37
C LEU A 16 -14.97 -2.03 -2.09
N ALA A 17 -16.14 -2.24 -1.47
CA ALA A 17 -16.50 -1.55 -0.23
C ALA A 17 -15.61 -2.00 0.94
N ASP A 18 -15.38 -3.31 1.08
CA ASP A 18 -14.48 -3.88 2.10
C ASP A 18 -13.04 -3.35 1.92
N ALA A 19 -12.54 -3.36 0.67
CA ALA A 19 -11.23 -2.84 0.33
C ALA A 19 -11.14 -1.33 0.67
N THR A 20 -12.15 -0.54 0.28
CA THR A 20 -12.19 0.90 0.55
C THR A 20 -12.14 1.20 2.04
N ALA A 21 -12.94 0.51 2.86
CA ALA A 21 -12.94 0.69 4.32
C ALA A 21 -11.57 0.37 4.93
N ARG A 22 -10.95 -0.75 4.53
CA ARG A 22 -9.60 -1.13 4.97
C ARG A 22 -8.53 -0.11 4.56
N PHE A 23 -8.67 0.45 3.36
CA PHE A 23 -7.73 1.42 2.82
C PHE A 23 -7.84 2.77 3.52
N GLN A 24 -9.06 3.25 3.79
CA GLN A 24 -9.29 4.45 4.58
C GLN A 24 -8.67 4.35 5.97
N ASP A 25 -8.86 3.23 6.67
CA ASP A 25 -8.21 2.95 7.96
C ASP A 25 -6.68 3.07 7.87
N SER A 26 -6.06 2.45 6.86
CA SER A 26 -4.61 2.50 6.68
C SER A 26 -4.07 3.86 6.22
N SER A 27 -4.91 4.72 5.63
CA SER A 27 -4.48 5.96 4.95
C SER A 27 -3.86 6.98 5.90
N GLN A 28 -4.33 7.00 7.16
CA GLN A 28 -3.84 7.91 8.19
C GLN A 28 -2.34 7.72 8.47
N LYS A 29 -1.82 6.49 8.30
CA LYS A 29 -0.40 6.17 8.52
C LYS A 29 0.54 6.84 7.52
N TYR A 30 0.03 7.27 6.37
CA TYR A 30 0.83 7.84 5.29
C TYR A 30 0.74 9.37 5.21
N LEU A 31 -0.17 9.98 5.97
CA LEU A 31 -0.28 11.43 6.03
C LEU A 31 0.96 12.02 6.70
N GLY A 32 1.64 12.93 5.99
CA GLY A 32 2.86 13.57 6.48
C GLY A 32 4.10 12.67 6.47
N ALA A 33 4.03 11.47 5.87
CA ALA A 33 5.21 10.60 5.74
C ALA A 33 6.31 11.32 4.92
N PRO A 34 7.53 11.47 5.48
CA PRO A 34 8.61 12.18 4.80
C PRO A 34 8.90 11.61 3.40
N GLY A 35 8.99 12.48 2.41
CA GLY A 35 9.31 12.13 1.03
C GLY A 35 8.20 11.46 0.22
N LEU A 36 7.08 11.08 0.84
CA LEU A 36 5.91 10.54 0.14
C LEU A 36 5.07 11.68 -0.44
N LEU A 37 5.06 11.79 -1.77
CA LEU A 37 4.34 12.85 -2.49
C LEU A 37 2.88 12.46 -2.74
N ARG A 38 2.63 11.18 -3.02
CA ARG A 38 1.28 10.65 -3.28
C ARG A 38 1.22 9.15 -3.07
N LYS A 39 0.05 8.66 -2.66
CA LYS A 39 -0.31 7.25 -2.66
C LYS A 39 -1.66 7.05 -3.34
N PHE A 40 -1.74 6.07 -4.23
CA PHE A 40 -2.99 5.55 -4.77
C PHE A 40 -3.23 4.15 -4.22
N TYR A 41 -4.48 3.82 -3.92
CA TYR A 41 -4.88 2.46 -3.56
C TYR A 41 -5.25 1.68 -4.82
N LEU A 42 -4.87 0.41 -4.84
CA LEU A 42 -5.12 -0.50 -5.95
C LEU A 42 -6.07 -1.61 -5.50
N TYR A 43 -7.04 -1.93 -6.34
CA TYR A 43 -7.98 -3.03 -6.14
C TYR A 43 -8.33 -3.64 -7.49
N ASN A 44 -8.21 -4.96 -7.60
CA ASN A 44 -8.65 -5.75 -8.73
C ASN A 44 -9.59 -6.86 -8.24
N ALA A 45 -10.85 -6.79 -8.64
CA ALA A 45 -11.88 -7.76 -8.27
C ALA A 45 -11.73 -9.12 -8.98
N GLU A 46 -11.13 -9.15 -10.17
CA GLU A 46 -11.01 -10.36 -10.98
C GLU A 46 -9.87 -11.24 -10.46
N THR A 47 -8.75 -10.64 -10.09
CA THR A 47 -7.57 -11.34 -9.59
C THR A 47 -7.48 -11.39 -8.07
N MET A 48 -8.43 -10.76 -7.37
CA MET A 48 -8.40 -10.55 -5.92
C MET A 48 -7.07 -9.94 -5.45
N THR A 49 -6.57 -8.94 -6.18
CA THR A 49 -5.30 -8.29 -5.85
C THR A 49 -5.55 -6.88 -5.30
N GLY A 50 -4.95 -6.59 -4.16
CA GLY A 50 -4.91 -5.27 -3.54
C GLY A 50 -3.53 -4.64 -3.70
N GLY A 51 -3.39 -3.40 -3.26
CA GLY A 51 -2.07 -2.76 -3.28
C GLY A 51 -2.06 -1.27 -3.08
N GLY A 52 -0.88 -0.70 -3.36
CA GLY A 52 -0.68 0.73 -3.42
C GLY A 52 0.38 1.11 -4.45
N ALA A 53 0.15 2.23 -5.12
CA ALA A 53 1.17 2.91 -5.92
C ALA A 53 1.63 4.16 -5.17
N TYR A 54 2.91 4.21 -4.83
CA TYR A 54 3.53 5.24 -4.00
C TYR A 54 4.47 6.07 -4.86
N VAL A 55 4.38 7.40 -4.76
CA VAL A 55 5.23 8.34 -5.50
C VAL A 55 6.11 9.09 -4.51
N PHE A 56 7.43 8.99 -4.69
CA PHE A 56 8.44 9.62 -3.84
C PHE A 56 9.30 10.61 -4.63
N GLY A 57 9.91 11.56 -3.93
CA GLY A 57 10.89 12.48 -4.53
C GLY A 57 12.12 11.73 -5.04
N THR A 58 12.66 10.85 -4.21
CA THR A 58 13.92 10.12 -4.43
C THR A 58 13.79 8.64 -4.08
N ARG A 59 14.80 7.85 -4.48
CA ARG A 59 14.88 6.43 -4.12
C ARG A 59 15.13 6.22 -2.62
N ALA A 60 16.01 7.03 -2.03
CA ALA A 60 16.34 6.94 -0.61
C ALA A 60 15.11 7.19 0.29
N GLU A 61 14.24 8.12 -0.06
CA GLU A 61 12.97 8.35 0.64
C GLU A 61 12.02 7.15 0.53
N ALA A 62 11.96 6.51 -0.64
CA ALA A 62 11.17 5.30 -0.84
C ALA A 62 11.68 4.15 0.04
N ASP A 63 13.00 3.90 0.03
CA ASP A 63 13.64 2.84 0.83
C ASP A 63 13.50 3.12 2.35
N ALA A 64 13.51 4.39 2.76
CA ALA A 64 13.32 4.77 4.16
C ALA A 64 11.91 4.45 4.67
N LEU A 65 10.87 4.70 3.86
CA LEU A 65 9.48 4.40 4.24
C LEU A 65 9.13 2.92 4.05
N LEU A 66 9.50 2.34 2.91
CA LEU A 66 9.18 0.97 2.51
C LEU A 66 10.30 -0.01 2.90
N ASN A 67 10.76 0.11 4.15
CA ASN A 67 11.82 -0.71 4.72
C ASN A 67 11.30 -2.09 5.20
N ASP A 68 12.20 -2.93 5.71
CA ASP A 68 11.87 -4.29 6.16
C ASP A 68 10.79 -4.33 7.26
N ALA A 69 10.75 -3.35 8.16
CA ALA A 69 9.71 -3.28 9.19
C ALA A 69 8.35 -2.95 8.58
N TRP A 70 8.31 -2.09 7.55
CA TRP A 70 7.10 -1.83 6.79
C TRP A 70 6.64 -3.08 6.04
N VAL A 71 7.54 -3.79 5.37
CA VAL A 71 7.24 -5.05 4.67
C VAL A 71 6.66 -6.06 5.65
N ALA A 72 7.29 -6.28 6.80
CA ALA A 72 6.79 -7.17 7.84
C ALA A 72 5.36 -6.81 8.29
N SER A 73 5.06 -5.51 8.45
CA SER A 73 3.73 -5.05 8.84
C SER A 73 2.64 -5.29 7.78
N ILE A 74 3.02 -5.27 6.49
CA ILE A 74 2.13 -5.56 5.38
C ILE A 74 1.91 -7.07 5.26
N THR A 75 2.98 -7.86 5.33
CA THR A 75 2.90 -9.32 5.31
C THR A 75 2.10 -9.86 6.50
N GLU A 76 2.21 -9.27 7.70
CA GLU A 76 1.35 -9.64 8.84
C GLU A 76 -0.14 -9.35 8.56
N ARG A 77 -0.43 -8.22 7.90
CA ARG A 77 -1.82 -7.79 7.64
C ARG A 77 -2.49 -8.56 6.51
N TYR A 78 -1.75 -8.93 5.47
CA TYR A 78 -2.31 -9.49 4.23
C TYR A 78 -1.83 -10.91 3.92
N GLY A 79 -0.82 -11.43 4.62
CA GLY A 79 -0.30 -12.79 4.44
C GLY A 79 0.70 -12.95 3.29
N SER A 80 0.99 -11.87 2.56
CA SER A 80 1.95 -11.80 1.45
C SER A 80 2.72 -10.48 1.54
#